data_AF-A0AAE4FTW7-F1
#
_entry.id   AF-A0AAE4FTW7-F1
#
_cell.length_a   1.000
_cell.length_b   1.000
_cell.length_c   1.000
_cell.angle_alpha   90.00
_cell.angle_beta   90.00
_cell.angle_gamma   90.00
#
_symmetry.space_group_name_H-M   'P 1'
#
loop_
_entity.id
_entity.type
_entity.pdbx_description
1 polymer ?
#
loop_
_entity_poly.entity_id
_entity_poly.type
_entity_poly.pdbx_seq_one_letter_code
_entity_poly.pdbx_strand_id
1 'polypeptide(L)' 'MAEGRQEGEAQLILLQIKRRFDVLPADLVAKVSALSIPELESLAETIFDFDQIENAQAWLDQC' A
#
# COMPACT_ATOMS: atom_id res chain seq x y z
N MET A 1 14.79 -8.92 13.05
CA MET A 1 15.35 -7.65 12.51
C MET A 1 14.78 -7.29 11.13
N ALA A 2 13.81 -8.03 10.58
CA ALA A 2 13.14 -7.69 9.32
C ALA A 2 11.77 -7.00 9.53
N GLU A 3 11.15 -7.18 10.71
CA GLU A 3 9.81 -6.66 11.01
C GLU A 3 9.74 -5.12 10.98
N GLY A 4 10.74 -4.43 11.53
CA GLY A 4 10.77 -2.97 11.52
C GLY A 4 10.91 -2.33 10.13
N ARG A 5 11.41 -3.07 9.14
CA ARG A 5 11.47 -2.58 7.76
C ARG A 5 10.10 -2.68 7.10
N GLN A 6 9.46 -3.85 7.19
CA GLN A 6 8.13 -4.09 6.63
C GLN A 6 7.09 -3.11 7.21
N GLU A 7 7.07 -2.90 8.53
CA GLU A 7 6.17 -1.93 9.17
C GLU A 7 6.43 -0.49 8.68
N GLY A 8 7.70 -0.11 8.52
CA GLY A 8 8.08 1.21 8.02
C GLY A 8 7.64 1.44 6.57
N GLU A 9 7.82 0.44 5.70
CA GLU A 9 7.42 0.49 4.29
C GLU A 9 5.90 0.52 4.15
N ALA A 10 5.18 -0.35 4.88
CA ALA A 10 3.72 -0.35 4.91
C ALA A 10 3.17 1.01 5.35
N GLN A 11 3.71 1.57 6.44
CA GLN A 11 3.29 2.89 6.92
C GLN A 11 3.56 4.00 5.88
N LEU A 12 4.69 3.95 5.18
CA LEU A 12 5.03 4.87 4.10
C LEU A 12 4.01 4.81 2.97
N ILE A 13 3.68 3.60 2.49
CA ILE A 13 2.69 3.42 1.43
C ILE A 13 1.32 3.93 1.88
N LEU A 14 0.89 3.62 3.10
CA LEU A 14 -0.38 4.11 3.62
C LEU A 14 -0.44 5.64 3.66
N LEU A 15 0.66 6.31 3.99
CA LEU A 15 0.75 7.78 3.92
C LEU A 15 0.66 8.30 2.49
N GLN A 16 1.26 7.60 1.52
CA GLN A 16 1.17 7.96 0.09
C GLN A 16 -0.26 7.80 -0.43
N ILE A 17 -0.90 6.66 -0.16
CA ILE A 17 -2.29 6.38 -0.53
C ILE A 17 -3.21 7.45 0.09
N LYS A 18 -3.05 7.72 1.38
CA LYS A 18 -3.84 8.75 2.08
C LYS A 18 -3.64 10.14 1.49
N ARG A 19 -2.40 10.53 1.14
CA ARG A 19 -2.13 11.83 0.49
C ARG A 19 -2.72 11.94 -0.91
N ARG A 20 -2.74 10.84 -1.67
CA ARG A 20 -3.17 10.84 -3.07
C ARG A 20 -4.68 10.76 -3.22
N PHE A 21 -5.33 9.92 -2.42
CA PHE A 21 -6.75 9.60 -2.57
C PHE A 21 -7.66 10.22 -1.51
N ASP A 22 -7.08 10.90 -0.49
CA ASP A 22 -7.73 11.52 0.69
C ASP A 22 -8.45 10.51 1.62
N VAL A 23 -9.01 9.45 1.04
CA VAL A 23 -9.68 8.34 1.71
C VAL A 23 -8.75 7.14 1.80
N LEU A 24 -8.54 6.67 3.02
CA LEU A 24 -7.81 5.43 3.29
C LEU A 24 -8.75 4.45 4.00
N PRO A 25 -9.32 3.47 3.28
CA PRO A 25 -10.19 2.46 3.89
C PRO A 25 -9.41 1.60 4.88
N ALA A 26 -10.02 1.24 6.02
CA ALA A 26 -9.39 0.36 7.01
C ALA A 26 -9.05 -1.03 6.46
N ASP A 27 -9.84 -1.53 5.51
CA ASP A 27 -9.55 -2.79 4.79
C ASP A 27 -8.22 -2.71 4.04
N LEU A 28 -7.97 -1.59 3.37
CA LEU A 28 -6.74 -1.34 2.64
C LEU A 28 -5.54 -1.25 3.58
N VAL A 29 -5.71 -0.62 4.75
CA VAL A 29 -4.68 -0.59 5.81
C VAL A 29 -4.28 -1.99 6.24
N ALA A 30 -5.25 -2.86 6.48
CA ALA A 30 -5.01 -4.24 6.89
C ALA A 30 -4.30 -5.02 5.78
N LYS A 31 -4.75 -4.89 4.52
CA LYS A 31 -4.12 -5.53 3.36
C LYS A 31 -2.65 -5.10 3.18
N VAL A 32 -2.38 -3.80 3.15
CA VAL A 32 -1.01 -3.27 2.98
C VAL A 32 -0.09 -3.67 4.14
N SER A 33 -0.60 -3.69 5.38
CA SER A 33 0.21 -4.13 6.54
C SER A 33 0.51 -5.63 6.54
N ALA A 34 -0.27 -6.42 5.79
CA ALA A 34 -0.06 -7.86 5.62
C ALA A 34 0.84 -8.21 4.42
N LEU A 35 1.14 -7.24 3.54
CA LEU A 35 2.01 -7.45 2.39
C LEU A 35 3.45 -7.71 2.79
N SER A 36 4.15 -8.50 1.96
CA SER A 36 5.58 -8.72 2.10
C SER A 36 6.38 -7.51 1.61
N ILE A 37 7.60 -7.31 2.11
CA ILE A 37 8.55 -6.27 1.65
C ILE A 37 8.59 -6.12 0.11
N PRO A 38 8.82 -7.18 -0.69
CA PRO A 38 8.87 -7.04 -2.16
C PRO A 38 7.54 -6.59 -2.78
N GLU A 39 6.40 -6.90 -2.15
CA GLU A 39 5.09 -6.46 -2.61
C GLU A 39 4.86 -4.99 -2.25
N LEU A 40 5.32 -4.56 -1.08
CA LEU A 40 5.35 -3.15 -0.70
C LEU A 40 6.22 -2.35 -1.68
N GLU A 41 7.42 -2.80 -2.01
CA GLU A 41 8.26 -2.12 -3.02
C GLU A 41 7.55 -2.03 -4.38
N SER A 42 6.92 -3.12 -4.85
CA SER A 42 6.15 -3.12 -6.11
C SER A 42 4.94 -2.18 -6.05
N LEU A 43 4.24 -2.14 -4.92
CA LEU A 43 3.12 -1.23 -4.71
C LEU A 43 3.60 0.23 -4.68
N ALA A 44 4.76 0.51 -4.09
CA ALA A 44 5.33 1.85 -4.06
C ALA A 44 5.75 2.37 -5.44
N GLU A 45 6.09 1.51 -6.39
CA GLU A 45 6.33 1.91 -7.79
C GLU A 45 5.01 2.13 -8.55
N THR A 46 4.05 1.21 -8.41
CA THR A 46 2.79 1.24 -9.17
C THR A 46 1.76 2.24 -8.65
N ILE A 47 1.84 2.64 -7.37
CA ILE A 47 0.92 3.61 -6.76
C ILE A 47 0.86 4.96 -7.49
N PHE A 48 1.95 5.35 -8.15
CA PHE A 48 2.01 6.60 -8.91
C PHE A 48 1.24 6.54 -10.23
N ASP A 49 1.01 5.34 -10.78
CA ASP A 49 0.17 5.07 -11.96
C ASP A 49 -1.31 4.97 -11.61
N PHE A 50 -1.67 4.85 -10.34
CA PHE A 50 -3.07 4.76 -9.93
C PHE A 50 -3.78 6.11 -10.02
N ASP A 51 -4.82 6.16 -10.86
CA ASP A 51 -5.71 7.31 -10.97
C ASP A 51 -6.71 7.40 -9.80
N GLN A 52 -7.16 6.24 -9.28
CA GLN A 52 -8.16 6.13 -8.21
C GLN A 52 -7.79 5.09 -7.15
N ILE A 53 -8.38 5.20 -5.96
CA ILE A 53 -8.18 4.24 -4.84
C ILE A 53 -8.61 2.82 -5.22
N GLU A 54 -9.58 2.68 -6.13
CA GLU A 54 -10.06 1.40 -6.67
C GLU A 54 -8.95 0.65 -7.42
N ASN A 55 -8.02 1.36 -8.06
CA ASN A 55 -6.86 0.72 -8.71
C ASN A 55 -5.94 0.08 -7.68
N ALA A 56 -5.72 0.75 -6.54
CA ALA A 56 -4.94 0.19 -5.43
C ALA A 56 -5.64 -1.02 -4.82
N GLN A 57 -6.97 -0.97 -4.66
CA GLN A 57 -7.75 -2.11 -4.18
C GLN A 57 -7.70 -3.30 -5.14
N ALA A 58 -7.83 -3.05 -6.45
CA ALA A 58 -7.75 -4.09 -7.48
C ALA A 58 -6.35 -4.71 -7.55
N TRP A 59 -5.29 -3.90 -7.40
CA TRP A 59 -3.91 -4.41 -7.31
C TRP A 59 -3.74 -5.32 -6.09
N LEU A 60 -4.24 -4.90 -4.93
CA LEU A 60 -4.23 -5.68 -3.68
C LEU A 60 -5.17 -6.91 -3.67
N ASP A 61 -5.96 -7.11 -4.72
CA ASP A 61 -6.78 -8.30 -4.91
C ASP A 61 -6.10 -9.30 -5.87
N GLN A 62 -5.15 -8.81 -6.67
CA GLN A 62 -4.36 -9.62 -7.61
C GLN A 62 -3.00 -10.06 -7.03
N CYS A 63 -2.54 -9.42 -5.96
CA CYS A 63 -1.43 -9.84 -5.11
C CYS A 63 -1.91 -10.92 -4.13
#